data_AF-A0A0G1BHQ0-F1
#
_entry.id   AF-A0A0G1BHQ0-F1
#
_cell.length_a   1.000
_cell.length_b   1.000
_cell.length_c   1.000
_cell.angle_alpha   90.00
_cell.angle_beta   90.00
_cell.angle_gamma   90.00
#
_symmetry.space_group_name_H-M   'P 1'
#
loop_
_entity.id
_entity.type
_entity.pdbx_description
1 polymer ?
#
loop_
_entity_poly.entity_id
_entity_poly.type
_entity_poly.pdbx_seq_one_letter_code
_entity_poly.pdbx_strand_id
1 'polypeptide(L)'
;MTWFFSPIARVRHATQKRLAEVTPHSKDFYILISFSSALAVLGLLMDNTAVIIGAMVVAPLVTPLFVFSLSLLILQGRDLWRSSIAIIFGTLLALFVAAAIGSITSAFASSSIFLTGEIWSRSKPDVLYFLVAFLSGLVGAFAYARPKIKEFVTGIAIAAAIIPPIAVAGIALSINDMFLFRQSMLLYMFNVVGICLGSVLMFIILGFGKQIEKTNATPRA
;
A
#
# COMPACT_ATOMS: atom_id res chain seq x y z
N MET A 1 -37.37 16.46 -5.85
CA MET A 1 -36.38 17.56 -5.80
C MET A 1 -35.01 16.99 -5.40
N THR A 2 -34.20 16.56 -6.37
CA THR A 2 -32.98 15.73 -6.16
C THR A 2 -31.72 16.42 -6.70
N TRP A 3 -31.46 17.65 -6.26
CA TRP A 3 -30.37 18.49 -6.81
C TRP A 3 -29.46 19.13 -5.75
N PHE A 4 -29.26 18.48 -4.59
CA PHE A 4 -28.58 19.10 -3.44
C PHE A 4 -27.34 18.36 -2.90
N PHE A 5 -26.63 17.59 -3.74
CA PHE A 5 -25.27 17.15 -3.40
C PHE A 5 -24.25 17.88 -4.27
N SER A 6 -23.44 18.74 -3.63
CA SER A 6 -22.26 19.31 -4.28
C SER A 6 -21.38 18.15 -4.83
N PRO A 7 -20.62 18.36 -5.92
CA PRO A 7 -19.74 17.34 -6.48
C PRO A 7 -18.85 16.65 -5.43
N ILE A 8 -18.43 17.40 -4.41
CA ILE A 8 -17.61 16.95 -3.28
C ILE A 8 -18.40 16.00 -2.36
N ALA A 9 -19.67 16.27 -2.07
CA ALA A 9 -20.48 15.41 -1.21
C ALA A 9 -20.75 14.02 -1.83
N ARG A 10 -20.97 13.95 -3.16
CA ARG A 10 -21.11 12.66 -3.88
C ARG A 10 -19.83 11.84 -3.87
N VAL A 11 -18.70 12.49 -4.15
CA VAL A 11 -17.36 11.88 -4.08
C VAL A 11 -17.12 11.32 -2.67
N ARG A 12 -17.43 12.10 -1.63
CA ARG A 12 -17.27 11.69 -0.23
C ARG A 12 -18.08 10.46 0.16
N HIS A 13 -19.37 10.44 -0.18
CA HIS A 13 -20.22 9.28 0.11
C HIS A 13 -19.80 8.03 -0.66
N ALA A 14 -19.35 8.18 -1.91
CA ALA A 14 -18.83 7.06 -2.71
C ALA A 14 -17.54 6.49 -2.12
N THR A 15 -16.60 7.35 -1.69
CA THR A 15 -15.36 6.94 -1.04
C THR A 15 -15.63 6.23 0.28
N GLN A 16 -16.50 6.77 1.15
CA GLN A 16 -16.87 6.12 2.41
C GLN A 16 -17.54 4.76 2.20
N LYS A 17 -18.42 4.64 1.20
CA LYS A 17 -19.07 3.36 0.87
C LYS A 17 -18.07 2.33 0.34
N ARG A 18 -17.14 2.72 -0.53
CA ARG A 18 -16.06 1.84 -1.02
C ARG A 18 -15.12 1.39 0.09
N LEU A 19 -14.79 2.28 1.03
CA LEU A 19 -13.97 1.95 2.21
C LEU A 19 -14.71 1.04 3.21
N ALA A 20 -16.04 1.14 3.30
CA ALA A 20 -16.86 0.25 4.12
C ALA A 20 -17.06 -1.14 3.49
N GLU A 21 -17.14 -1.23 2.17
CA GLU A 21 -17.23 -2.49 1.42
C GLU A 21 -15.90 -3.27 1.46
N VAL A 22 -14.76 -2.57 1.45
CA VAL A 22 -13.44 -3.20 1.62
C VAL A 22 -13.13 -3.36 3.09
N THR A 23 -13.76 -4.35 3.72
CA THR A 23 -13.39 -4.78 5.06
C THR A 23 -12.03 -5.49 4.98
N PRO A 24 -10.99 -5.05 5.72
CA PRO A 24 -9.67 -5.67 5.67
C PRO A 24 -9.56 -7.07 6.29
N HIS A 25 -10.71 -7.70 6.54
CA HIS A 25 -10.82 -9.05 7.09
C HIS A 25 -11.36 -10.05 6.06
N SER A 26 -11.51 -9.67 4.79
CA SER A 26 -11.86 -10.66 3.77
C SER A 26 -10.71 -11.66 3.62
N LYS A 27 -11.06 -12.95 3.53
CA LYS A 27 -10.09 -14.03 3.28
C LYS A 27 -9.33 -13.75 1.98
N ASP A 28 -10.03 -13.19 1.00
CA ASP A 28 -9.49 -12.83 -0.31
C ASP A 28 -8.32 -11.84 -0.20
N PHE A 29 -8.37 -10.86 0.71
CA PHE A 29 -7.29 -9.91 0.92
C PHE A 29 -5.97 -10.61 1.27
N TYR A 30 -6.01 -11.52 2.26
CA TYR A 30 -4.82 -12.25 2.73
C TYR A 30 -4.34 -13.29 1.72
N ILE A 31 -5.26 -13.90 0.98
CA ILE A 31 -4.93 -14.83 -0.11
C ILE A 31 -4.18 -14.09 -1.22
N LEU A 32 -4.72 -12.95 -1.67
CA LEU A 32 -4.09 -12.15 -2.73
C LEU A 32 -2.73 -11.58 -2.30
N ILE A 33 -2.58 -11.16 -1.04
CA ILE A 33 -1.27 -10.74 -0.50
C ILE A 33 -0.26 -11.89 -0.54
N SER A 34 -0.68 -13.09 -0.13
CA SER A 34 0.18 -14.28 -0.16
C SER A 34 0.67 -14.58 -1.57
N PHE A 35 -0.24 -14.63 -2.55
CA PHE A 35 0.12 -14.88 -3.94
C PHE A 35 0.97 -13.76 -4.55
N SER A 36 0.63 -12.49 -4.27
CA SER A 36 1.41 -11.34 -4.73
C SER A 36 2.84 -11.41 -4.18
N SER A 37 3.02 -11.69 -2.89
CA SER A 37 4.34 -11.82 -2.28
C SER A 37 5.15 -12.97 -2.87
N ALA A 38 4.53 -14.15 -3.04
CA ALA A 38 5.18 -15.31 -3.65
C ALA A 38 5.64 -15.01 -5.09
N LEU A 39 4.78 -14.41 -5.91
CA LEU A 39 5.12 -14.01 -7.28
C LEU A 39 6.22 -12.95 -7.31
N ALA A 40 6.21 -11.99 -6.38
CA ALA A 40 7.23 -10.96 -6.28
C ALA A 40 8.60 -11.57 -5.97
N VAL A 41 8.68 -12.52 -5.04
CA VAL A 41 9.93 -13.23 -4.74
C VAL A 41 10.43 -14.00 -5.95
N LEU A 42 9.57 -14.78 -6.61
CA LEU A 42 9.97 -15.52 -7.82
C LEU A 42 10.46 -14.57 -8.92
N GLY A 43 9.76 -13.46 -9.15
CA GLY A 43 10.16 -12.44 -10.12
C GLY A 43 11.51 -11.79 -9.78
N LEU A 44 11.76 -11.49 -8.51
CA LEU A 44 13.04 -10.92 -8.03
C LEU A 44 14.19 -11.91 -8.19
N LEU A 45 13.98 -13.19 -7.86
CA LEU A 45 14.98 -14.24 -7.99
C LEU A 45 15.30 -14.56 -9.46
N MET A 46 14.31 -14.41 -10.36
CA MET A 46 14.47 -14.58 -11.80
C MET A 46 14.99 -13.33 -12.52
N ASP A 47 15.19 -12.21 -11.81
CA ASP A 47 15.48 -10.89 -12.39
C ASP A 47 14.48 -10.49 -13.49
N ASN A 48 13.20 -10.83 -13.30
CA ASN A 48 12.14 -10.68 -14.29
C ASN A 48 11.13 -9.60 -13.89
N THR A 49 11.35 -8.39 -14.42
CA THR A 49 10.48 -7.23 -14.17
C THR A 49 9.02 -7.47 -14.55
N ALA A 50 8.73 -8.29 -15.59
CA ALA A 50 7.35 -8.55 -16.00
C ALA A 50 6.57 -9.36 -14.94
N VAL A 51 7.22 -10.37 -14.33
CA VAL A 51 6.63 -11.14 -13.22
C VAL A 51 6.47 -10.25 -11.98
N ILE A 52 7.45 -9.40 -11.70
CA ILE A 52 7.38 -8.43 -10.60
C ILE A 52 6.19 -7.47 -10.78
N ILE A 53 5.96 -6.96 -11.99
CA ILE A 53 4.79 -6.11 -12.29
C ILE A 53 3.48 -6.92 -12.14
N GLY A 54 3.46 -8.17 -12.61
CA GLY A 54 2.33 -9.07 -12.41
C GLY A 54 1.99 -9.27 -10.94
N ALA A 55 3.00 -9.40 -10.07
CA ALA A 55 2.82 -9.48 -8.63
C ALA A 55 2.21 -8.19 -8.03
N MET A 56 2.66 -7.01 -8.47
CA MET A 56 2.13 -5.72 -8.03
C MET A 56 0.65 -5.54 -8.36
N VAL A 57 0.22 -6.00 -9.53
CA VAL A 57 -1.17 -5.93 -10.00
C VAL A 57 -2.15 -6.67 -9.09
N VAL A 58 -1.71 -7.78 -8.49
CA VAL A 58 -2.54 -8.66 -7.65
C VAL A 58 -2.72 -8.09 -6.24
N ALA A 59 -1.81 -7.25 -5.76
CA ALA A 59 -1.77 -6.82 -4.37
C ALA A 59 -2.92 -5.85 -3.99
N PRO A 60 -3.76 -6.20 -2.99
CA PRO A 60 -4.88 -5.34 -2.56
C PRO A 60 -4.49 -4.30 -1.50
N LEU A 61 -3.20 -4.00 -1.31
CA LEU A 61 -2.69 -3.20 -0.18
C LEU A 61 -3.01 -1.69 -0.27
N VAL A 62 -3.41 -1.24 -1.45
CA VAL A 62 -3.72 0.17 -1.74
C VAL A 62 -4.93 0.66 -0.94
N THR A 63 -5.98 -0.16 -0.84
CA THR A 63 -7.22 0.26 -0.17
C THR A 63 -7.04 0.50 1.33
N PRO A 64 -6.40 -0.41 2.12
CA PRO A 64 -6.11 -0.14 3.52
C PRO A 64 -5.33 1.15 3.77
N LEU A 65 -4.39 1.51 2.89
CA LEU A 65 -3.61 2.75 3.00
C LEU A 65 -4.47 4.00 2.80
N PHE A 66 -5.43 3.95 1.87
CA PHE A 66 -6.40 5.03 1.69
C PHE A 66 -7.39 5.12 2.86
N VAL A 67 -7.86 3.99 3.40
CA VAL A 67 -8.68 3.98 4.63
C VAL A 67 -7.89 4.66 5.75
N PHE A 68 -6.65 4.23 5.98
CA PHE A 68 -5.78 4.79 7.02
C PHE A 68 -5.62 6.30 6.86
N SER A 69 -5.27 6.76 5.65
CA SER A 69 -5.04 8.17 5.34
C SER A 69 -6.30 9.01 5.55
N LEU A 70 -7.46 8.53 5.09
CA LEU A 70 -8.72 9.24 5.26
C LEU A 70 -9.14 9.27 6.73
N SER A 71 -9.09 8.13 7.43
CA SER A 71 -9.45 8.02 8.84
C SER A 71 -8.55 8.87 9.73
N LEU A 72 -7.27 9.03 9.38
CA LEU A 72 -6.36 9.96 10.04
C LEU A 72 -6.80 11.41 9.85
N LEU A 73 -7.20 11.80 8.63
CA LEU A 73 -7.66 13.16 8.33
C LEU A 73 -8.97 13.52 9.07
N ILE A 74 -9.92 12.60 9.13
CA ILE A 74 -11.26 12.83 9.75
C ILE A 74 -11.34 12.38 11.20
N LEU A 75 -10.23 11.96 11.80
CA LEU A 75 -10.10 11.51 13.20
C LEU A 75 -11.07 10.36 13.58
N GLN A 76 -11.31 9.43 12.66
CA GLN A 76 -12.16 8.26 12.89
C GLN A 76 -11.35 7.09 13.46
N GLY A 77 -11.25 7.03 14.79
CA GLY A 77 -10.41 6.07 15.51
C GLY A 77 -10.68 4.59 15.18
N ARG A 78 -11.95 4.19 15.00
CA ARG A 78 -12.31 2.79 14.70
C ARG A 78 -11.73 2.32 13.37
N ASP A 79 -11.88 3.12 12.31
CA ASP A 79 -11.45 2.74 10.97
C ASP A 79 -9.94 2.95 10.79
N LEU A 80 -9.36 3.92 11.51
CA LEU A 80 -7.91 4.06 11.67
C LEU A 80 -7.29 2.80 12.28
N TRP A 81 -7.86 2.29 13.38
CA TRP A 81 -7.38 1.07 14.03
C TRP A 81 -7.49 -0.16 13.12
N ARG A 82 -8.66 -0.35 12.48
CA ARG A 82 -8.90 -1.47 11.56
C ARG A 82 -7.96 -1.47 10.37
N SER A 83 -7.75 -0.33 9.74
CA SER A 83 -6.81 -0.19 8.61
C SER A 83 -5.36 -0.39 9.03
N SER A 84 -4.98 0.09 10.22
CA SER A 84 -3.63 -0.14 10.78
C SER A 84 -3.36 -1.63 10.99
N ILE A 85 -4.32 -2.35 11.61
CA ILE A 85 -4.26 -3.81 11.77
C ILE A 85 -4.08 -4.48 10.41
N ALA A 86 -4.87 -4.10 9.41
CA ALA A 86 -4.79 -4.68 8.07
C ALA A 86 -3.42 -4.50 7.42
N ILE A 87 -2.86 -3.30 7.51
CA ILE A 87 -1.54 -2.98 6.98
C ILE A 87 -0.49 -3.82 7.70
N ILE A 88 -0.53 -3.87 9.03
CA ILE A 88 0.45 -4.63 9.84
C ILE A 88 0.37 -6.13 9.53
N PHE A 89 -0.81 -6.74 9.62
CA PHE A 89 -0.97 -8.18 9.34
C PHE A 89 -0.70 -8.52 7.88
N GLY A 90 -1.10 -7.67 6.93
CA GLY A 90 -0.77 -7.83 5.52
C GLY A 90 0.74 -7.75 5.27
N THR A 91 1.43 -6.81 5.93
CA THR A 91 2.90 -6.67 5.89
C THR A 91 3.57 -7.93 6.45
N LEU A 92 3.18 -8.36 7.64
CA LEU A 92 3.76 -9.53 8.30
C LEU A 92 3.52 -10.81 7.49
N LEU A 93 2.32 -10.97 6.91
CA LEU A 93 2.01 -12.10 6.05
C LEU A 93 2.85 -12.08 4.78
N ALA A 94 2.93 -10.93 4.09
CA ALA A 94 3.75 -10.78 2.89
C ALA A 94 5.22 -11.10 3.19
N LEU A 95 5.76 -10.58 4.28
CA LEU A 95 7.13 -10.83 4.73
C LEU A 95 7.36 -12.32 5.03
N PHE A 96 6.43 -12.95 5.76
CA PHE A 96 6.49 -14.37 6.10
C PHE A 96 6.46 -15.25 4.83
N VAL A 97 5.54 -14.98 3.91
CA VAL A 97 5.45 -15.72 2.65
C VAL A 97 6.70 -15.51 1.81
N ALA A 98 7.22 -14.28 1.72
CA ALA A 98 8.44 -13.99 0.99
C ALA A 98 9.65 -14.74 1.56
N ALA A 99 9.80 -14.75 2.89
CA ALA A 99 10.85 -15.51 3.56
C ALA A 99 10.68 -17.02 3.38
N ALA A 100 9.46 -17.55 3.45
CA ALA A 100 9.19 -18.96 3.24
C ALA A 100 9.55 -19.41 1.82
N ILE A 101 9.10 -18.66 0.79
CA ILE A 101 9.44 -18.94 -0.60
C ILE A 101 10.94 -18.77 -0.85
N GLY A 102 11.58 -17.73 -0.30
CA GLY A 102 13.02 -17.54 -0.37
C GLY A 102 13.79 -18.73 0.19
N SER A 103 13.41 -19.23 1.37
CA SER A 103 14.03 -20.39 2.03
C SER A 103 13.79 -21.71 1.28
N ILE A 104 12.61 -21.89 0.70
CA ILE A 104 12.33 -23.05 -0.18
C ILE A 104 13.26 -22.99 -1.40
N THR A 105 13.34 -21.83 -2.04
CA THR A 105 14.12 -21.68 -3.27
C THR A 105 15.63 -21.84 -3.00
N SER A 106 16.14 -21.37 -1.86
CA SER A 106 17.54 -21.60 -1.46
C SER A 106 17.86 -23.06 -1.14
N ALA A 107 16.88 -23.84 -0.68
CA ALA A 107 17.05 -25.27 -0.42
C ALA A 107 17.10 -26.12 -1.71
N PHE A 108 16.38 -25.69 -2.76
CA PHE A 108 16.32 -26.40 -4.04
C PHE A 108 17.34 -25.91 -5.08
N ALA A 109 17.75 -24.64 -5.03
CA ALA A 109 18.76 -24.08 -5.92
C ALA A 109 20.16 -24.44 -5.40
N SER A 110 20.86 -25.35 -6.08
CA SER A 110 22.29 -25.58 -5.85
C SER A 110 23.05 -24.28 -6.13
N SER A 111 23.67 -23.72 -5.08
CA SER A 111 24.48 -22.50 -5.07
C SER A 111 23.72 -21.18 -5.10
N SER A 112 23.81 -20.48 -3.96
CA SER A 112 23.63 -19.03 -3.76
C SER A 112 22.40 -18.40 -4.43
N ILE A 113 21.45 -17.93 -3.63
CA ILE A 113 20.56 -16.85 -4.08
C ILE A 113 21.46 -15.70 -4.55
N PHE A 114 21.60 -15.54 -5.86
CA PHE A 114 22.33 -14.43 -6.43
C PHE A 114 21.49 -13.18 -6.16
N LEU A 115 22.08 -12.21 -5.47
CA LEU A 115 21.50 -10.90 -5.32
C LEU A 115 21.40 -10.28 -6.73
N THR A 116 20.23 -10.37 -7.34
CA THR A 116 19.95 -9.88 -8.69
C THR A 116 20.01 -8.36 -8.75
N GLY A 117 20.09 -7.80 -9.96
CA GLY A 117 20.06 -6.36 -10.17
C GLY A 117 18.77 -5.73 -9.62
N GLU A 118 17.63 -6.39 -9.80
CA GLU A 118 16.35 -5.96 -9.22
C GLU A 118 16.36 -5.99 -7.68
N ILE A 119 16.98 -6.98 -7.03
CA ILE A 119 17.08 -6.99 -5.56
C ILE A 119 17.88 -5.78 -5.04
N TRP A 120 19.00 -5.44 -5.69
CA TRP A 120 19.82 -4.29 -5.32
C TRP A 120 19.13 -2.94 -5.59
N SER A 121 18.36 -2.82 -6.67
CA SER A 121 17.65 -1.60 -6.99
C SER A 121 16.49 -1.33 -6.02
N ARG A 122 15.95 -2.38 -5.39
CA ARG A 122 14.82 -2.32 -4.45
C ARG A 122 15.23 -2.43 -2.98
N SER A 123 16.52 -2.27 -2.67
CA SER A 123 17.02 -2.25 -1.30
C SER A 123 17.61 -0.92 -0.87
N LYS A 124 18.01 -0.04 -1.78
CA LYS A 124 18.61 1.25 -1.42
C LYS A 124 17.53 2.29 -1.09
N PRO A 125 17.43 2.77 0.16
CA PRO A 125 16.54 3.88 0.48
C PRO A 125 17.07 5.14 -0.22
N ASP A 126 16.23 5.74 -1.06
CA ASP A 126 16.50 7.00 -1.77
C ASP A 126 15.32 7.96 -1.57
N VAL A 127 15.64 9.24 -1.40
CA VAL A 127 14.66 10.33 -1.34
C VAL A 127 13.80 10.38 -2.61
N LEU A 128 14.36 10.00 -3.75
CA LEU A 128 13.60 9.91 -5.00
C LEU A 128 12.49 8.84 -4.93
N TYR A 129 12.73 7.70 -4.30
CA TYR A 129 11.69 6.68 -4.09
C TYR A 129 10.58 7.19 -3.17
N PHE A 130 10.94 7.94 -2.11
CA PHE A 130 9.96 8.60 -1.26
C PHE A 130 9.10 9.59 -2.05
N LEU A 131 9.70 10.41 -2.93
CA LEU A 131 8.95 11.36 -3.75
C LEU A 131 8.00 10.64 -4.72
N VAL A 132 8.44 9.54 -5.33
CA VAL A 132 7.58 8.70 -6.18
C VAL A 132 6.40 8.13 -5.38
N ALA A 133 6.65 7.65 -4.16
CA ALA A 133 5.61 7.13 -3.28
C ALA A 133 4.61 8.23 -2.88
N PHE A 134 5.10 9.43 -2.55
CA PHE A 134 4.28 10.60 -2.23
C PHE A 134 3.38 11.04 -3.40
N LEU A 135 3.95 11.16 -4.61
CA LEU A 135 3.20 11.48 -5.82
C LEU A 135 2.19 10.38 -6.17
N SER A 136 2.56 9.11 -5.97
CA SER A 136 1.65 7.97 -6.14
C SER A 136 0.46 8.03 -5.17
N GLY A 137 0.69 8.44 -3.93
CA GLY A 137 -0.38 8.72 -2.96
C GLY A 137 -1.31 9.84 -3.40
N LEU A 138 -0.76 10.96 -3.90
CA LEU A 138 -1.54 12.08 -4.42
C LEU A 138 -2.44 11.65 -5.59
N VAL A 139 -1.86 11.05 -6.63
CA VAL A 139 -2.60 10.61 -7.82
C VAL A 139 -3.58 9.49 -7.44
N GLY A 140 -3.16 8.58 -6.57
CA GLY A 140 -3.96 7.48 -6.03
C GLY A 140 -5.24 7.96 -5.36
N ALA A 141 -5.10 8.84 -4.37
CA ALA A 141 -6.24 9.41 -3.66
C ALA A 141 -7.14 10.24 -4.59
N PHE A 142 -6.57 10.94 -5.57
CA PHE A 142 -7.33 11.67 -6.58
C PHE A 142 -8.16 10.73 -7.47
N ALA A 143 -7.56 9.63 -7.95
CA ALA A 143 -8.23 8.62 -8.76
C ALA A 143 -9.31 7.90 -7.96
N TYR A 144 -9.00 7.51 -6.71
CA TYR A 144 -9.93 6.82 -5.81
C TYR A 144 -11.16 7.67 -5.47
N ALA A 145 -10.99 8.98 -5.38
CA ALA A 145 -12.09 9.92 -5.19
C ALA A 145 -12.97 10.12 -6.45
N ARG A 146 -12.53 9.67 -7.63
CA ARG A 146 -13.20 9.92 -8.91
C ARG A 146 -13.61 8.60 -9.58
N PRO A 147 -14.90 8.22 -9.53
CA PRO A 147 -15.38 6.94 -10.10
C PRO A 147 -15.12 6.73 -11.60
N LYS A 148 -14.83 7.82 -12.33
CA LYS A 148 -14.55 7.79 -13.77
C LYS A 148 -13.09 7.47 -14.12
N ILE A 149 -12.18 7.50 -13.15
CA ILE A 149 -10.75 7.22 -13.37
C ILE A 149 -10.52 5.73 -13.09
N LYS A 150 -9.80 5.06 -13.99
CA LYS A 150 -9.48 3.64 -13.84
C LYS A 150 -8.50 3.45 -12.68
N GLU A 151 -9.01 2.98 -11.54
CA GLU A 151 -8.27 2.80 -10.28
C GLU A 151 -7.05 1.90 -10.42
N PHE A 152 -7.08 0.98 -11.39
CA PHE A 152 -6.03 0.00 -11.66
C PHE A 152 -4.64 0.60 -11.93
N VAL A 153 -4.55 1.71 -12.67
CA VAL A 153 -3.26 2.31 -13.06
C VAL A 153 -2.54 2.89 -11.83
N THR A 154 -3.29 3.58 -10.98
CA THR A 154 -2.80 4.08 -9.68
C THR A 154 -2.50 2.95 -8.70
N GLY A 155 -3.29 1.87 -8.74
CA GLY A 155 -3.05 0.68 -7.93
C GLY A 155 -1.68 0.07 -8.20
N ILE A 156 -1.31 -0.05 -9.49
CA ILE A 156 0.02 -0.55 -9.90
C ILE A 156 1.14 0.35 -9.38
N ALA A 157 1.03 1.67 -9.55
CA ALA A 157 2.07 2.60 -9.12
C ALA A 157 2.35 2.53 -7.61
N ILE A 158 1.29 2.40 -6.81
CA ILE A 158 1.38 2.27 -5.36
C ILE A 158 1.93 0.89 -4.97
N ALA A 159 1.43 -0.19 -5.58
CA ALA A 159 1.93 -1.53 -5.34
C ALA A 159 3.41 -1.67 -5.73
N ALA A 160 3.87 -0.96 -6.76
CA ALA A 160 5.28 -0.94 -7.15
C ALA A 160 6.21 -0.36 -6.08
N ALA A 161 5.71 0.54 -5.24
CA ALA A 161 6.46 1.12 -4.13
C ALA A 161 6.45 0.23 -2.87
N ILE A 162 5.55 -0.75 -2.77
CA ILE A 162 5.28 -1.52 -1.54
C ILE A 162 5.74 -2.97 -1.67
N ILE A 163 5.30 -3.65 -2.73
CA ILE A 163 5.41 -5.10 -2.87
C ILE A 163 6.86 -5.56 -3.12
N PRO A 164 7.66 -4.91 -3.99
CA PRO A 164 9.05 -5.33 -4.17
C PRO A 164 9.91 -5.11 -2.92
N PRO A 165 9.89 -3.94 -2.24
CA PRO A 165 10.70 -3.75 -1.03
C PRO A 165 10.38 -4.76 0.08
N ILE A 166 9.10 -5.09 0.30
CA ILE A 166 8.73 -6.09 1.31
C ILE A 166 9.13 -7.52 0.91
N ALA A 167 9.06 -7.84 -0.39
CA ALA A 167 9.52 -9.13 -0.90
C ALA A 167 11.05 -9.26 -0.77
N VAL A 168 11.82 -8.20 -1.08
CA VAL A 168 13.27 -8.17 -0.83
C VAL A 168 13.59 -8.31 0.65
N ALA A 169 12.85 -7.65 1.54
CA ALA A 169 13.02 -7.85 2.98
C ALA A 169 12.78 -9.31 3.39
N GLY A 170 11.78 -9.99 2.83
CA GLY A 170 11.55 -11.41 3.08
C GLY A 170 12.69 -12.31 2.55
N ILE A 171 13.18 -12.03 1.34
CA ILE A 171 14.36 -12.72 0.78
C ILE A 171 15.57 -12.52 1.70
N ALA A 172 15.81 -11.29 2.17
CA ALA A 172 16.90 -10.98 3.08
C ALA A 172 16.82 -11.80 4.38
N LEU A 173 15.62 -11.99 4.94
CA LEU A 173 15.42 -12.89 6.09
C LEU A 173 15.75 -14.35 5.75
N SER A 174 15.39 -14.84 4.57
CA SER A 174 15.69 -16.23 4.16
C SER A 174 17.18 -16.52 4.01
N ILE A 175 18.00 -15.51 3.69
CA ILE A 175 19.47 -15.63 3.58
C ILE A 175 20.21 -15.10 4.82
N ASN A 176 19.47 -14.69 5.86
CA ASN A 176 20.00 -14.10 7.09
C ASN A 176 20.86 -12.83 6.87
N ASP A 177 20.58 -12.06 5.81
CA ASP A 177 21.23 -10.77 5.52
C ASP A 177 20.46 -9.63 6.21
N MET A 178 20.88 -9.32 7.44
CA MET A 178 20.24 -8.24 8.21
C MET A 178 20.50 -6.84 7.66
N PHE A 179 21.58 -6.64 6.90
CA PHE A 179 21.84 -5.35 6.27
C PHE A 179 20.81 -5.10 5.17
N LEU A 180 20.65 -6.07 4.26
CA LEU A 180 19.65 -6.00 3.19
C LEU A 180 18.23 -5.88 3.76
N PHE A 181 17.90 -6.67 4.79
CA PHE A 181 16.61 -6.62 5.46
C PHE A 181 16.30 -5.21 5.98
N ARG A 182 17.23 -4.59 6.71
CA ARG A 182 17.04 -3.26 7.28
C ARG A 182 16.86 -2.20 6.19
N GLN A 183 17.65 -2.26 5.13
CA GLN A 183 17.59 -1.28 4.04
C GLN A 183 16.27 -1.37 3.27
N SER A 184 15.84 -2.58 2.92
CA SER A 184 14.56 -2.82 2.24
C SER A 184 13.35 -2.49 3.12
N MET A 185 13.41 -2.80 4.43
CA MET A 185 12.36 -2.39 5.37
C MET A 185 12.30 -0.88 5.55
N LEU A 186 13.43 -0.18 5.58
CA LEU A 186 13.45 1.29 5.62
C LEU A 186 12.81 1.87 4.37
N LEU A 187 13.18 1.38 3.18
CA LEU A 187 12.56 1.81 1.91
C LEU A 187 11.05 1.55 1.91
N TYR A 188 10.62 0.36 2.35
CA TYR A 188 9.20 0.02 2.49
C TYR A 188 8.46 1.03 3.39
N MET A 189 9.01 1.31 4.58
CA MET A 189 8.40 2.24 5.54
C MET A 189 8.34 3.66 4.99
N PHE A 190 9.41 4.15 4.36
CA PHE A 190 9.40 5.45 3.69
C PHE A 190 8.33 5.53 2.61
N ASN A 191 8.17 4.47 1.81
CA ASN A 191 7.15 4.44 0.76
C ASN A 191 5.73 4.44 1.34
N VAL A 192 5.46 3.64 2.37
CA VAL A 192 4.17 3.65 3.06
C VAL A 192 3.86 5.03 3.63
N VAL A 193 4.81 5.67 4.31
CA VAL A 193 4.65 7.03 4.85
C VAL A 193 4.42 8.04 3.73
N GLY A 194 5.21 7.98 2.64
CA GLY A 194 5.06 8.86 1.48
C GLY A 194 3.66 8.76 0.87
N ILE A 195 3.19 7.54 0.60
CA ILE A 195 1.85 7.28 0.07
C ILE A 195 0.77 7.83 0.99
N CYS A 196 0.88 7.60 2.31
CA CYS A 196 -0.08 8.11 3.28
C CYS A 196 -0.10 9.64 3.32
N LEU A 197 1.06 10.31 3.37
CA LEU A 197 1.16 11.76 3.36
C LEU A 197 0.59 12.38 2.09
N GLY A 198 0.92 11.81 0.92
CA GLY A 198 0.38 12.25 -0.36
C GLY A 198 -1.14 12.07 -0.42
N SER A 199 -1.64 10.95 0.09
CA SER A 199 -3.08 10.66 0.14
C SER A 199 -3.83 11.63 1.06
N VAL A 200 -3.30 11.89 2.27
CA VAL A 200 -3.85 12.87 3.21
C VAL A 200 -3.91 14.25 2.57
N LEU A 201 -2.82 14.70 1.95
CA LEU A 201 -2.77 16.00 1.28
C LEU A 201 -3.82 16.10 0.17
N MET A 202 -3.97 15.07 -0.65
CA MET A 202 -4.99 15.06 -1.69
C MET A 202 -6.41 15.10 -1.11
N PHE A 203 -6.68 14.33 -0.04
CA PHE A 203 -7.99 14.37 0.61
C PHE A 203 -8.30 15.75 1.24
N ILE A 204 -7.29 16.46 1.75
CA ILE A 204 -7.42 17.86 2.19
C ILE A 204 -7.80 18.75 1.00
N ILE A 205 -7.07 18.65 -0.13
CA ILE A 205 -7.34 19.42 -1.35
C ILE A 205 -8.77 19.17 -1.86
N LEU A 206 -9.24 17.92 -1.79
CA LEU A 206 -10.60 17.52 -2.17
C LEU A 206 -11.67 17.92 -1.14
N GLY A 207 -11.30 18.50 0.01
CA GLY A 207 -12.22 19.08 0.99
C GLY A 207 -12.80 18.09 2.00
N PHE A 208 -12.20 16.92 2.19
CA PHE A 208 -12.67 15.92 3.16
C PHE A 208 -12.54 16.37 4.63
N GLY A 209 -11.64 17.32 4.94
CA GLY A 209 -11.38 17.80 6.31
C GLY A 209 -12.35 18.88 6.86
N LYS A 210 -13.18 19.53 6.02
CA LYS A 210 -13.99 20.71 6.40
C LYS A 210 -15.20 20.44 7.33
N GLN A 211 -15.35 19.23 7.88
CA GLN A 211 -16.49 18.86 8.74
C GLN A 211 -16.17 18.75 10.23
N ILE A 212 -14.90 18.75 10.65
CA ILE A 212 -14.55 18.84 12.07
C ILE A 212 -15.03 20.18 12.65
N GLU A 213 -15.03 21.24 11.83
CA GLU A 213 -15.40 22.58 12.25
C GLU A 213 -16.92 22.79 12.37
N LYS A 214 -17.75 22.07 11.59
CA LYS A 214 -19.22 22.24 11.62
C LYS A 214 -19.94 21.43 12.70
N THR A 215 -19.34 20.35 13.20
CA THR A 215 -19.97 19.52 14.25
C THR A 215 -19.72 20.10 15.66
N ASN A 216 -18.66 20.90 15.84
CA ASN A 216 -18.40 21.64 17.08
C ASN A 216 -19.06 23.03 17.13
N ALA A 217 -19.75 23.43 16.07
CA ALA A 217 -20.49 24.69 15.99
C ALA A 217 -21.99 24.45 16.23
N THR A 218 -22.35 23.87 17.38
CA THR A 218 -23.68 24.12 17.98
C THR A 218 -23.56 25.38 18.85
N PRO A 219 -24.36 26.44 18.58
CA PRO A 219 -24.41 27.59 19.47
C PRO A 219 -24.96 27.14 20.83
N ARG A 220 -24.31 27.56 21.91
CA ARG A 220 -24.98 27.63 23.21
C ARG A 220 -26.21 28.52 23.05
N ALA A 221 -27.40 27.95 23.25
CA ALA A 221 -28.63 28.65 23.58
C ALA A 221 -29.42 27.74 24.52
#